data_AF-A0A5A7QT48-F1
#
_entry.id   AF-A0A5A7QT48-F1
#
_cell.length_a   1.000
_cell.length_b   1.000
_cell.length_c   1.000
_cell.angle_alpha   90.00
_cell.angle_beta   90.00
_cell.angle_gamma   90.00
#
_symmetry.space_group_name_H-M   'P 1'
#
loop_
_entity.id
_entity.type
_entity.pdbx_description
1 polymer ?
#
loop_
_entity_poly.entity_id
_entity_poly.type
_entity_poly.pdbx_seq_one_letter_code
_entity_poly.pdbx_strand_id
1 'polypeptide(L)'
;MVRITADLIWKSPHFFNAIRERELDLRGNKIAVIENVGATEDQFDAIDLSDNEIVKLENFPFLNRLGTLLLNNNRITRINPNLGEFLPKLHTLVLTNNRLTNLVEIDPLASLPKLQFLSLLDNNITKKPNYRLYVIHRLKSLRVLDFRKVKQKERLEAKNLFASEEAEEEIKRESAKTFVPGETPSTQEPAKEEQAPKPVAPTPEQILAIKAAIVNSQTLEEVARLEQALKSGQLPADLNISDGDSAPKSGSDQQDTMVMDEKEADNEPKDNVSEQKGDEPAEMDEE
;
A
#
# COMPACT_ATOMS: atom_id res chain seq x y z
N MET A 1 15.25 10.96 -19.68
CA MET A 1 14.16 10.02 -20.01
C MET A 1 14.11 9.91 -21.52
N VAL A 2 14.29 8.70 -22.06
CA VAL A 2 14.27 8.49 -23.51
C VAL A 2 12.83 8.30 -23.95
N ARG A 3 12.48 8.89 -25.09
CA ARG A 3 11.18 8.74 -25.73
C ARG A 3 11.26 7.69 -26.82
N ILE A 4 10.18 6.95 -27.03
CA ILE A 4 10.07 6.10 -28.21
C ILE A 4 9.86 7.04 -29.40
N THR A 5 10.88 7.16 -30.26
CA THR A 5 10.82 7.91 -31.51
C THR A 5 10.94 6.95 -32.69
N ALA A 6 10.53 7.40 -33.88
CA ALA A 6 10.74 6.63 -35.11
C ALA A 6 12.23 6.29 -35.30
N ASP A 7 13.12 7.25 -35.08
CA ASP A 7 14.57 7.05 -35.16
C ASP A 7 15.08 5.98 -34.19
N LEU A 8 14.54 5.92 -32.97
CA LEU A 8 14.90 4.88 -32.01
C LEU A 8 14.50 3.52 -32.54
N ILE A 9 13.25 3.36 -32.98
CA ILE A 9 12.72 2.10 -33.53
C ILE A 9 13.56 1.64 -34.72
N TRP A 10 13.90 2.55 -35.63
CA TRP A 10 14.65 2.24 -36.85
C TRP A 10 16.11 1.85 -36.59
N LYS A 11 16.72 2.40 -35.54
CA LYS A 11 18.10 2.07 -35.14
C LYS A 11 18.18 0.86 -34.20
N SER A 12 17.05 0.45 -33.63
CA SER A 12 17.02 -0.64 -32.66
C SER A 12 17.18 -2.00 -33.34
N PRO A 13 17.78 -2.99 -32.66
CA PRO A 13 17.91 -4.33 -33.21
C PRO A 13 16.55 -4.94 -33.52
N HIS A 14 16.41 -5.48 -34.72
CA HIS A 14 15.28 -6.30 -35.09
C HIS A 14 15.74 -7.59 -35.76
N PHE A 15 15.17 -8.72 -35.36
CA PHE A 15 15.61 -10.03 -35.82
C PHE A 15 14.47 -11.04 -35.72
N PHE A 16 14.68 -12.24 -36.28
CA PHE A 16 13.81 -13.37 -35.99
C PHE A 16 14.28 -14.05 -34.71
N ASN A 17 13.42 -14.11 -33.71
CA ASN A 17 13.75 -14.73 -32.44
C ASN A 17 13.75 -16.27 -32.53
N ALA A 18 14.05 -16.95 -31.42
CA ALA A 18 14.19 -18.41 -31.38
C ALA A 18 12.91 -19.19 -31.78
N ILE A 19 11.74 -18.55 -31.70
CA ILE A 19 10.45 -19.14 -32.11
C ILE A 19 9.97 -18.63 -33.48
N ARG A 20 10.84 -17.95 -34.24
CA ARG A 20 10.61 -17.40 -35.58
C ARG A 20 9.59 -16.26 -35.65
N GLU A 21 9.41 -15.51 -34.57
CA GLU A 21 8.68 -14.24 -34.56
C GLU A 21 9.63 -13.10 -34.93
N ARG A 22 9.16 -12.12 -35.72
CA ARG A 22 9.93 -10.90 -35.94
C ARG A 22 9.87 -10.03 -34.69
N GLU A 23 10.99 -9.92 -33.99
CA GLU A 23 11.12 -9.22 -32.71
C GLU A 23 11.82 -7.87 -32.89
N LEU A 24 11.29 -6.84 -32.23
CA LEU A 24 11.93 -5.54 -32.03
C LEU A 24 12.47 -5.46 -30.60
N ASP A 25 13.76 -5.24 -30.44
CA ASP A 25 14.42 -5.10 -29.14
C ASP A 25 14.53 -3.61 -28.75
N LEU A 26 13.76 -3.20 -27.74
CA LEU A 26 13.79 -1.86 -27.13
C LEU A 26 14.26 -1.92 -25.66
N ARG A 27 15.02 -2.94 -25.28
CA ARG A 27 15.46 -3.15 -23.89
C ARG A 27 16.40 -2.04 -23.41
N GLY A 28 16.37 -1.76 -22.11
CA GLY A 28 17.41 -0.95 -21.45
C GLY A 28 17.44 0.54 -21.83
N ASN A 29 16.42 1.05 -22.50
CA ASN A 29 16.40 2.42 -23.03
C ASN A 29 15.94 3.47 -22.01
N LYS A 30 15.55 3.09 -20.79
CA LYS A 30 14.97 3.99 -19.77
C LYS A 30 13.73 4.73 -20.30
N ILE A 31 12.91 4.01 -21.06
CA ILE A 31 11.62 4.48 -21.56
C ILE A 31 10.64 4.46 -20.39
N ALA A 32 9.97 5.59 -20.09
CA ALA A 32 8.96 5.61 -19.03
C ALA A 32 7.52 5.70 -19.54
N VAL A 33 7.32 6.03 -20.82
CA VAL A 33 6.00 6.11 -21.46
C VAL A 33 6.06 5.42 -22.81
N ILE A 34 5.08 4.56 -23.06
CA ILE A 34 4.84 3.99 -24.38
C ILE A 34 4.18 5.08 -25.23
N GLU A 35 4.80 5.42 -26.35
CA GLU A 35 4.32 6.43 -27.30
C GLU A 35 4.91 6.13 -28.69
N ASN A 36 4.32 6.71 -29.74
CA ASN A 36 4.82 6.62 -31.13
C ASN A 36 5.13 5.20 -31.64
N VAL A 37 4.56 4.15 -31.03
CA VAL A 37 4.74 2.75 -31.47
C VAL A 37 4.14 2.54 -32.87
N GLY A 38 3.35 3.48 -33.39
CA GLY A 38 2.87 3.47 -34.77
C GLY A 38 3.99 3.48 -35.81
N ALA A 39 5.18 4.00 -35.46
CA ALA A 39 6.35 3.95 -36.33
C ALA A 39 6.92 2.53 -36.53
N THR A 40 6.40 1.53 -35.83
CA THR A 40 6.67 0.11 -36.09
C THR A 40 5.93 -0.44 -37.30
N GLU A 41 4.96 0.31 -37.83
CA GLU A 41 4.16 -0.04 -39.03
C GLU A 41 3.51 -1.43 -38.97
N ASP A 42 3.19 -1.91 -37.75
CA ASP A 42 2.63 -3.25 -37.49
C ASP A 42 3.47 -4.39 -38.11
N GLN A 43 4.79 -4.20 -38.25
CA GLN A 43 5.66 -5.19 -38.91
C GLN A 43 6.11 -6.32 -37.98
N PHE A 44 6.04 -6.13 -36.66
CA PHE A 44 6.63 -7.02 -35.66
C PHE A 44 5.58 -7.94 -35.04
N ASP A 45 5.97 -9.20 -34.82
CA ASP A 45 5.16 -10.19 -34.13
C ASP A 45 5.45 -10.15 -32.61
N ALA A 46 6.64 -9.71 -32.22
CA ALA A 46 7.07 -9.53 -30.83
C ALA A 46 7.74 -8.17 -30.60
N ILE A 47 7.49 -7.55 -29.45
CA ILE A 47 8.22 -6.36 -28.99
C ILE A 47 8.75 -6.62 -27.58
N ASP A 48 10.05 -6.38 -27.39
CA ASP A 48 10.67 -6.45 -26.09
C ASP A 48 10.95 -5.04 -25.53
N LEU A 49 10.26 -4.72 -24.45
CA LEU A 49 10.38 -3.47 -23.69
C LEU A 49 10.95 -3.73 -22.29
N SER A 50 11.66 -4.84 -22.07
CA SER A 50 12.24 -5.18 -20.78
C SER A 50 13.30 -4.17 -20.31
N ASP A 51 13.53 -4.09 -19.00
CA ASP A 51 14.53 -3.20 -18.39
C ASP A 51 14.32 -1.71 -18.73
N ASN A 52 13.07 -1.28 -18.68
CA ASN A 52 12.66 0.11 -18.87
C ASN A 52 11.99 0.66 -17.59
N GLU A 53 11.44 1.87 -17.65
CA GLU A 53 10.80 2.54 -16.52
C GLU A 53 9.30 2.76 -16.75
N ILE A 54 8.66 1.91 -17.57
CA ILE A 54 7.27 2.10 -18.01
C ILE A 54 6.33 1.96 -16.82
N VAL A 55 5.47 2.95 -16.62
CA VAL A 55 4.53 2.99 -15.48
C VAL A 55 3.12 2.51 -15.86
N LYS A 56 2.75 2.67 -17.13
CA LYS A 56 1.41 2.35 -17.62
C LYS A 56 1.48 1.57 -18.93
N LEU A 57 0.68 0.51 -19.02
CA LEU A 57 0.51 -0.27 -20.24
C LEU A 57 -0.65 0.33 -21.07
N GLU A 58 -0.33 1.35 -21.86
CA GLU A 58 -1.29 2.12 -22.66
C GLU A 58 -0.63 2.66 -23.95
N ASN A 59 -1.38 3.46 -24.73
CA ASN A 59 -0.91 4.17 -25.94
C ASN A 59 -0.39 3.29 -27.08
N PHE A 60 -0.87 2.06 -27.19
CA PHE A 60 -0.64 1.27 -28.40
C PHE A 60 -1.55 1.76 -29.54
N PRO A 61 -1.02 1.91 -30.76
CA PRO A 61 -1.87 1.98 -31.94
C PRO A 61 -2.50 0.61 -32.21
N PHE A 62 -3.39 0.54 -33.20
CA PHE A 62 -3.89 -0.74 -33.68
C PHE A 62 -2.74 -1.56 -34.30
N LEU A 63 -2.34 -2.65 -33.65
CA LEU A 63 -1.30 -3.59 -34.09
C LEU A 63 -1.91 -4.97 -34.24
N ASN A 64 -2.23 -5.36 -35.48
CA ASN A 64 -2.89 -6.61 -35.78
C ASN A 64 -1.93 -7.80 -35.82
N ARG A 65 -0.61 -7.56 -35.90
CA ARG A 65 0.40 -8.63 -35.93
C ARG A 65 0.98 -8.97 -34.58
N LEU A 66 1.07 -8.00 -33.67
CA LEU A 66 1.69 -8.17 -32.37
C LEU A 66 1.02 -9.29 -31.57
N GLY A 67 1.78 -10.36 -31.31
CA GLY A 67 1.36 -11.55 -30.56
C GLY A 67 2.03 -11.66 -29.19
N THR A 68 3.28 -11.18 -29.08
CA THR A 68 4.11 -11.28 -27.88
C THR A 68 4.57 -9.90 -27.40
N LEU A 69 4.36 -9.60 -26.12
CA LEU A 69 4.85 -8.38 -25.49
C LEU A 69 5.62 -8.72 -24.21
N LEU A 70 6.90 -8.35 -24.18
CA LEU A 70 7.80 -8.59 -23.07
C LEU A 70 8.06 -7.27 -22.34
N LEU A 71 7.72 -7.21 -21.04
CA LEU A 71 7.79 -6.02 -20.21
C LEU A 71 8.46 -6.34 -18.86
N ASN A 72 9.46 -7.22 -18.87
CA ASN A 72 10.17 -7.59 -17.64
C ASN A 72 10.83 -6.35 -17.02
N ASN A 73 10.96 -6.32 -15.70
CA ASN A 73 11.74 -5.29 -14.98
C ASN A 73 11.30 -3.86 -15.34
N ASN A 74 9.99 -3.59 -15.25
CA ASN A 74 9.41 -2.27 -15.47
C ASN A 74 8.72 -1.76 -14.19
N ARG A 75 7.98 -0.65 -14.27
CA ARG A 75 7.29 -0.04 -13.12
C ARG A 75 5.77 -0.02 -13.32
N ILE A 76 5.23 -1.00 -14.05
CA ILE A 76 3.82 -0.99 -14.45
C ILE A 76 2.93 -1.10 -13.21
N THR A 77 2.02 -0.14 -13.08
CA THR A 77 1.01 -0.06 -12.01
C THR A 77 -0.41 -0.01 -12.55
N ARG A 78 -0.59 0.30 -13.83
CA ARG A 78 -1.90 0.43 -14.47
C ARG A 78 -1.89 -0.11 -15.90
N ILE A 79 -3.02 -0.66 -16.30
CA ILE A 79 -3.26 -1.25 -17.62
C ILE A 79 -4.48 -0.59 -18.22
N ASN A 80 -4.41 -0.23 -19.51
CA ASN A 80 -5.53 0.38 -20.22
C ASN A 80 -6.72 -0.61 -20.33
N PRO A 81 -7.94 -0.26 -19.87
CA PRO A 81 -9.15 -1.09 -19.99
C PRO A 81 -9.46 -1.58 -21.41
N ASN A 82 -9.10 -0.79 -22.42
CA ASN A 82 -9.43 -1.05 -23.83
C ASN A 82 -8.25 -1.62 -24.62
N LEU A 83 -7.24 -2.19 -23.94
CA LEU A 83 -6.03 -2.69 -24.59
C LEU A 83 -6.32 -3.72 -25.71
N GLY A 84 -7.38 -4.52 -25.55
CA GLY A 84 -7.83 -5.48 -26.56
C GLY A 84 -8.31 -4.88 -27.89
N GLU A 85 -8.75 -3.61 -27.91
CA GLU A 85 -9.13 -2.93 -29.16
C GLU A 85 -7.91 -2.62 -30.03
N PHE A 86 -6.77 -2.35 -29.38
CA PHE A 86 -5.52 -2.00 -30.05
C PHE A 86 -4.66 -3.23 -30.37
N LEU A 87 -4.72 -4.26 -29.52
CA LEU A 87 -3.88 -5.46 -29.63
C LEU A 87 -4.71 -6.75 -29.78
N PRO A 88 -5.48 -6.91 -30.87
CA PRO A 88 -6.48 -7.98 -31.00
C PRO A 88 -5.88 -9.40 -31.09
N LYS A 89 -4.59 -9.53 -31.41
CA LYS A 89 -3.90 -10.82 -31.54
C LYS A 89 -2.93 -11.15 -30.42
N LEU A 90 -2.77 -10.28 -29.43
CA LEU A 90 -1.85 -10.50 -28.33
C LEU A 90 -2.23 -11.78 -27.57
N HIS A 91 -1.31 -12.74 -27.53
CA HIS A 91 -1.49 -14.03 -26.87
C HIS A 91 -0.48 -14.27 -25.75
N THR A 92 0.65 -13.58 -25.75
CA THR A 92 1.70 -13.69 -24.73
C THR A 92 1.99 -12.31 -24.14
N LEU A 93 1.81 -12.17 -22.83
CA LEU A 93 2.14 -10.96 -22.09
C LEU A 93 2.99 -11.32 -20.87
N VAL A 94 4.21 -10.79 -20.81
CA VAL A 94 5.13 -11.02 -19.70
C VAL A 94 5.32 -9.72 -18.92
N LEU A 95 4.83 -9.70 -17.69
CA LEU A 95 4.87 -8.57 -16.76
C LEU A 95 5.70 -8.90 -15.52
N THR A 96 6.66 -9.83 -15.62
CA THR A 96 7.51 -10.23 -14.50
C THR A 96 8.27 -9.03 -13.93
N ASN A 97 8.36 -8.97 -12.60
CA ASN A 97 9.03 -7.90 -11.86
C ASN A 97 8.52 -6.50 -12.24
N ASN A 98 7.22 -6.28 -11.99
CA ASN A 98 6.54 -4.99 -12.13
C ASN A 98 5.91 -4.57 -10.79
N ARG A 99 5.09 -3.52 -10.80
CA ARG A 99 4.54 -2.89 -9.58
C ARG A 99 3.01 -3.01 -9.49
N LEU A 100 2.42 -4.07 -10.05
CA LEU A 100 1.00 -4.34 -9.87
C LEU A 100 0.76 -4.78 -8.41
N THR A 101 -0.23 -4.17 -7.76
CA THR A 101 -0.49 -4.34 -6.32
C THR A 101 -1.86 -4.92 -6.03
N ASN A 102 -2.89 -4.45 -6.74
CA ASN A 102 -4.27 -4.81 -6.47
C ASN A 102 -4.81 -5.80 -7.50
N LEU A 103 -5.73 -6.67 -7.06
CA LEU A 103 -6.35 -7.66 -7.95
C LEU A 103 -7.11 -6.98 -9.10
N VAL A 104 -7.81 -5.88 -8.83
CA VAL A 104 -8.59 -5.14 -9.85
C VAL A 104 -7.72 -4.57 -10.98
N GLU A 105 -6.41 -4.37 -10.77
CA GLU A 105 -5.51 -3.85 -11.81
C GLU A 105 -5.34 -4.83 -13.00
N ILE A 106 -5.69 -6.11 -12.83
CA ILE A 106 -5.66 -7.12 -13.91
C ILE A 106 -6.97 -7.17 -14.72
N ASP A 107 -8.06 -6.58 -14.22
CA ASP A 107 -9.36 -6.61 -14.89
C ASP A 107 -9.32 -6.10 -16.35
N PRO A 108 -8.54 -5.05 -16.68
CA PRO A 108 -8.31 -4.61 -18.06
C PRO A 108 -7.82 -5.70 -19.02
N LEU A 109 -7.05 -6.67 -18.53
CA LEU A 109 -6.52 -7.75 -19.38
C LEU A 109 -7.62 -8.69 -19.89
N ALA A 110 -8.82 -8.67 -19.30
CA ALA A 110 -9.97 -9.41 -19.80
C ALA A 110 -10.45 -8.91 -21.18
N SER A 111 -10.08 -7.68 -21.57
CA SER A 111 -10.36 -7.15 -22.91
C SER A 111 -9.58 -7.86 -24.01
N LEU A 112 -8.47 -8.54 -23.70
CA LEU A 112 -7.61 -9.20 -24.68
C LEU A 112 -8.20 -10.56 -25.10
N PRO A 113 -8.76 -10.69 -26.32
CA PRO A 113 -9.56 -11.87 -26.68
C PRO A 113 -8.71 -13.14 -26.85
N LYS A 114 -7.42 -13.00 -27.12
CA LYS A 114 -6.50 -14.10 -27.43
C LYS A 114 -5.41 -14.33 -26.39
N LEU A 115 -5.45 -13.64 -25.24
CA LEU A 115 -4.43 -13.79 -24.20
C LEU A 115 -4.44 -15.23 -23.64
N GLN A 116 -3.32 -15.93 -23.80
CA GLN A 116 -3.16 -17.34 -23.41
C GLN A 116 -2.02 -17.57 -22.42
N PHE A 117 -0.96 -16.76 -22.50
CA PHE A 117 0.24 -16.87 -21.67
C PHE A 117 0.44 -15.56 -20.92
N LEU A 118 0.39 -15.62 -19.59
CA LEU A 118 0.58 -14.48 -18.73
C LEU A 118 1.60 -14.82 -17.64
N SER A 119 2.53 -13.91 -17.40
CA SER A 119 3.43 -13.96 -16.24
C SER A 119 3.32 -12.66 -15.46
N LEU A 120 2.97 -12.77 -14.18
CA LEU A 120 2.89 -11.68 -13.21
C LEU A 120 3.84 -11.94 -12.02
N LEU A 121 4.76 -12.90 -12.14
CA LEU A 121 5.78 -13.18 -11.13
C LEU A 121 6.49 -11.90 -10.68
N ASP A 122 6.90 -11.88 -9.41
CA ASP A 122 7.61 -10.75 -8.81
C ASP A 122 6.84 -9.42 -8.85
N ASN A 123 5.50 -9.47 -8.92
CA ASN A 123 4.63 -8.33 -8.62
C ASN A 123 4.03 -8.48 -7.22
N ASN A 124 3.70 -7.35 -6.57
CA ASN A 124 3.07 -7.36 -5.25
C ASN A 124 1.69 -8.02 -5.23
N ILE A 125 0.98 -8.01 -6.37
CA ILE A 125 -0.30 -8.71 -6.56
C ILE A 125 -0.20 -10.21 -6.28
N THR A 126 0.95 -10.85 -6.51
CA THR A 126 1.13 -12.30 -6.31
C THR A 126 1.05 -12.72 -4.85
N LYS A 127 1.27 -11.77 -3.92
CA LYS A 127 1.18 -11.99 -2.46
C LYS A 127 -0.25 -11.88 -1.93
N LYS A 128 -1.21 -11.43 -2.75
CA LYS A 128 -2.61 -11.26 -2.34
C LYS A 128 -3.30 -12.62 -2.20
N PRO A 129 -4.23 -12.77 -1.24
CA PRO A 129 -5.01 -14.00 -1.10
C PRO A 129 -5.82 -14.25 -2.38
N ASN A 130 -5.99 -15.52 -2.74
CA ASN A 130 -6.75 -15.95 -3.92
C ASN A 130 -6.28 -15.38 -5.27
N TYR A 131 -5.10 -14.74 -5.34
CA TYR A 131 -4.55 -14.12 -6.56
C TYR A 131 -4.70 -15.01 -7.79
N ARG A 132 -4.21 -16.26 -7.69
CA ARG A 132 -4.21 -17.18 -8.81
C ARG A 132 -5.63 -17.53 -9.28
N LEU A 133 -6.54 -17.80 -8.35
CA LEU A 133 -7.93 -18.12 -8.67
C LEU A 133 -8.66 -16.91 -9.25
N TYR A 134 -8.41 -15.71 -8.72
CA TYR A 134 -8.99 -14.46 -9.21
C TYR A 134 -8.59 -14.21 -10.68
N VAL A 135 -7.29 -14.32 -10.99
CA VAL A 135 -6.80 -14.16 -12.37
C VAL A 135 -7.42 -15.20 -13.30
N ILE A 136 -7.53 -16.46 -12.88
CA ILE A 136 -8.14 -17.53 -13.68
C ILE A 136 -9.63 -17.29 -13.94
N HIS A 137 -10.36 -16.80 -12.94
CA HIS A 137 -11.79 -16.46 -13.06
C HIS A 137 -12.00 -15.30 -14.02
N ARG A 138 -11.19 -14.24 -13.88
CA ARG A 138 -11.28 -13.04 -14.71
C ARG A 138 -10.83 -13.30 -16.15
N LEU A 139 -9.70 -13.97 -16.33
CA LEU A 139 -9.07 -14.21 -17.64
C LEU A 139 -9.38 -15.63 -18.15
N LYS A 140 -10.60 -15.81 -18.65
CA LYS A 140 -11.12 -17.14 -19.04
C LYS A 140 -10.33 -17.79 -20.19
N SER A 141 -9.71 -17.02 -21.07
CA SER A 141 -8.89 -17.50 -22.20
C SER A 141 -7.51 -18.06 -21.79
N LEU A 142 -7.08 -17.83 -20.55
CA LEU A 142 -5.71 -18.10 -20.11
C LEU A 142 -5.38 -19.60 -20.03
N ARG A 143 -4.26 -20.02 -20.64
CA ARG A 143 -3.79 -21.41 -20.66
C ARG A 143 -2.66 -21.63 -19.66
N VAL A 144 -1.78 -20.66 -19.52
CA VAL A 144 -0.60 -20.70 -18.64
C VAL A 144 -0.53 -19.39 -17.87
N LEU A 145 -0.41 -19.50 -16.55
CA LEU A 145 -0.22 -18.39 -15.64
C LEU A 145 1.03 -18.66 -14.80
N ASP A 146 1.99 -17.73 -14.81
CA ASP A 146 3.23 -17.81 -14.03
C ASP A 146 4.00 -19.10 -14.32
N PHE A 147 4.12 -19.42 -15.62
CA PHE A 147 4.73 -20.65 -16.15
C PHE A 147 4.05 -21.96 -15.69
N ARG A 148 2.87 -21.88 -15.07
CA ARG A 148 2.08 -23.04 -14.64
C ARG A 148 0.79 -23.14 -15.45
N LYS A 149 0.57 -24.31 -16.05
CA LYS A 149 -0.66 -24.61 -16.79
C LYS A 149 -1.89 -24.48 -15.89
N VAL A 150 -2.91 -23.78 -16.37
CA VAL A 150 -4.21 -23.65 -15.69
C VAL A 150 -5.00 -24.95 -15.87
N LYS A 151 -5.34 -25.61 -14.76
CA LYS A 151 -6.12 -26.86 -14.78
C LYS A 151 -7.61 -26.58 -14.66
N GLN A 152 -8.44 -27.53 -15.10
CA GLN A 152 -9.90 -27.40 -15.00
C GLN A 152 -10.40 -27.40 -13.55
N LYS A 153 -9.71 -28.09 -12.64
CA LYS A 153 -10.01 -28.08 -11.20
C LYS A 153 -9.96 -26.66 -10.63
N GLU A 154 -8.89 -25.93 -10.92
CA GLU A 154 -8.70 -24.54 -10.50
C GLU A 154 -9.78 -23.62 -11.09
N ARG A 155 -10.20 -23.88 -12.34
CA ARG A 155 -11.28 -23.10 -12.98
C ARG A 155 -12.64 -23.30 -12.30
N LEU A 156 -12.94 -24.52 -11.89
CA LEU A 156 -14.18 -24.81 -11.16
C LEU A 156 -14.14 -24.21 -9.75
N GLU A 157 -13.00 -24.33 -9.06
CA GLU A 157 -12.78 -23.72 -7.75
C GLU A 157 -12.91 -22.19 -7.81
N ALA A 158 -12.27 -21.56 -8.79
CA ALA A 158 -12.35 -20.11 -9.00
C ALA A 158 -13.79 -19.67 -9.32
N LYS A 159 -14.49 -20.40 -10.19
CA LYS A 159 -15.90 -20.14 -10.51
C LYS A 159 -16.78 -20.23 -9.27
N ASN A 160 -16.57 -21.23 -8.41
CA ASN A 160 -17.37 -21.41 -7.19
C ASN A 160 -17.09 -20.32 -6.15
N LEU A 161 -15.82 -19.92 -6.01
CA LEU A 161 -15.40 -18.90 -5.05
C LEU A 161 -15.91 -17.49 -5.43
N PHE A 162 -15.95 -17.19 -6.72
CA PHE A 162 -16.40 -15.89 -7.27
C PHE A 162 -17.76 -16.01 -7.99
N ALA A 163 -18.58 -16.98 -7.61
CA ALA A 163 -19.92 -17.15 -8.18
C ALA A 163 -20.91 -16.08 -7.70
N SER A 164 -20.76 -15.62 -6.46
CA SER A 164 -21.56 -14.54 -5.89
C SER A 164 -20.90 -13.19 -6.17
N GLU A 165 -21.68 -12.24 -6.70
CA GLU A 165 -21.23 -10.87 -6.98
C GLU A 165 -20.67 -10.19 -5.71
N GLU A 166 -21.11 -10.62 -4.52
CA GLU A 166 -20.63 -10.15 -3.22
C GLU A 166 -19.11 -10.32 -3.02
N ALA A 167 -18.54 -11.47 -3.42
CA ALA A 167 -17.11 -11.75 -3.24
C ALA A 167 -16.24 -10.92 -4.20
N GLU A 168 -16.74 -10.63 -5.41
CA GLU A 168 -16.05 -9.73 -6.35
C GLU A 168 -16.12 -8.27 -5.88
N GLU A 169 -17.26 -7.85 -5.31
CA GLU A 169 -17.45 -6.51 -4.77
C GLU A 169 -16.63 -6.25 -3.50
N GLU A 170 -16.42 -7.24 -2.64
CA GLU A 170 -15.51 -7.11 -1.49
C GLU A 170 -14.06 -6.87 -1.92
N ILE A 171 -13.57 -7.62 -2.93
CA ILE A 171 -12.21 -7.44 -3.45
C ILE A 171 -12.04 -6.05 -4.09
N LYS A 172 -13.06 -5.55 -4.79
CA LYS A 172 -13.06 -4.19 -5.31
C LYS A 172 -13.04 -3.15 -4.18
N ARG A 173 -13.83 -3.34 -3.13
CA ARG A 173 -13.86 -2.44 -1.95
C ARG A 173 -12.53 -2.41 -1.19
N GLU A 174 -11.86 -3.55 -1.02
CA GLU A 174 -10.54 -3.61 -0.39
C GLU A 174 -9.48 -2.84 -1.17
N SER A 175 -9.53 -2.88 -2.51
CA SER A 175 -8.60 -2.11 -3.35
C SER A 175 -8.82 -0.59 -3.23
N ALA A 176 -10.06 -0.13 -3.05
CA ALA A 176 -10.38 1.30 -2.88
C ALA A 176 -9.87 1.88 -1.55
N LYS A 177 -9.78 1.06 -0.49
CA LYS A 177 -9.28 1.49 0.83
C LYS A 177 -7.76 1.70 0.88
N THR A 178 -7.02 1.27 -0.14
CA THR A 178 -5.56 1.40 -0.20
C THR A 178 -5.11 2.71 -0.85
N PHE A 179 -6.03 3.54 -1.36
CA PHE A 179 -5.71 4.85 -1.94
C PHE A 179 -5.78 5.95 -0.86
N VAL A 180 -4.66 6.19 -0.19
CA VAL A 180 -4.43 7.42 0.59
C VAL A 180 -3.38 8.25 -0.15
N PRO A 181 -3.73 9.39 -0.77
CA PRO A 181 -2.76 10.26 -1.41
C PRO A 181 -1.91 11.01 -0.39
N GLY A 182 -0.63 10.67 -0.33
CA GLY A 182 0.42 11.50 0.26
C GLY A 182 1.02 10.94 1.55
N GLU A 183 2.01 10.07 1.40
CA GLU A 183 3.04 9.88 2.43
C GLU A 183 4.35 9.42 1.74
N THR A 184 5.42 10.17 1.98
CA THR A 184 6.79 9.92 1.50
C THR A 184 7.47 8.83 2.32
N PRO A 185 8.37 8.01 1.74
CA PRO A 185 9.03 6.94 2.48
C PRO A 185 10.21 7.50 3.28
N SER A 186 10.17 7.39 4.60
CA SER A 186 11.35 7.44 5.44
C SER A 186 11.59 6.07 6.07
N THR A 187 12.83 5.63 5.93
CA THR A 187 13.33 4.29 6.25
C THR A 187 13.52 4.08 7.76
N GLN A 188 13.42 2.80 8.16
CA GLN A 188 13.96 2.14 9.37
C GLN A 188 13.02 2.00 10.60
N GLU A 189 12.55 0.77 10.80
CA GLU A 189 12.19 0.17 12.11
C GLU A 189 13.48 -0.21 12.90
N PRO A 190 13.46 -0.81 14.12
CA PRO A 190 12.33 -1.21 15.00
C PRO A 190 12.51 -0.92 16.52
N ALA A 191 11.42 -0.91 17.29
CA ALA A 191 11.36 -1.49 18.64
C ALA A 191 9.92 -1.45 19.19
N LYS A 192 9.55 -2.52 19.90
CA LYS A 192 8.26 -2.78 20.54
C LYS A 192 8.00 -1.80 21.68
N GLU A 193 6.75 -1.37 21.90
CA GLU A 193 6.11 -1.33 23.22
C GLU A 193 4.61 -0.98 23.14
N GLU A 194 3.84 -1.84 23.82
CA GLU A 194 2.57 -1.70 24.53
C GLU A 194 1.43 -0.74 24.09
N GLN A 195 0.23 -1.31 24.19
CA GLN A 195 -1.08 -0.74 23.89
C GLN A 195 -1.49 0.34 24.90
N ALA A 196 -1.89 1.52 24.40
CA ALA A 196 -2.76 2.47 25.10
C ALA A 196 -3.76 3.11 24.10
N PRO A 197 -5.01 3.41 24.51
CA PRO A 197 -6.11 3.67 23.58
C PRO A 197 -6.08 5.08 22.97
N LYS A 198 -6.51 5.17 21.71
CA LYS A 198 -6.55 6.38 20.86
C LYS A 198 -7.54 7.43 21.38
N PRO A 199 -7.27 8.75 21.23
CA PRO A 199 -8.18 9.82 21.66
C PRO A 199 -9.39 9.92 20.72
N VAL A 200 -10.59 9.83 21.31
CA VAL A 200 -11.88 9.97 20.62
C VAL A 200 -12.19 11.46 20.46
N ALA A 201 -12.48 11.90 19.23
CA ALA A 201 -12.90 13.29 18.97
C ALA A 201 -14.24 13.60 19.65
N PRO A 202 -14.44 14.79 20.24
CA PRO A 202 -15.63 15.11 21.03
C PRO A 202 -16.90 15.22 20.18
N THR A 203 -18.02 14.76 20.73
CA THR A 203 -19.34 14.78 20.07
C THR A 203 -19.89 16.21 19.95
N PRO A 204 -20.75 16.48 18.95
CA PRO A 204 -21.27 17.84 18.71
C PRO A 204 -22.06 18.44 19.90
N GLU A 205 -22.63 17.60 20.77
CA GLU A 205 -23.32 18.04 21.99
C GLU A 205 -22.35 18.60 23.04
N GLN A 206 -21.16 18.00 23.16
CA GLN A 206 -20.12 18.45 24.09
C GLN A 206 -19.53 19.80 23.68
N ILE A 207 -19.40 20.04 22.38
CA ILE A 207 -18.96 21.33 21.82
C ILE A 207 -19.99 22.42 22.15
N LEU A 208 -21.28 22.09 22.14
CA LEU A 208 -22.35 23.03 22.47
C LEU A 208 -22.31 23.42 23.95
N ALA A 209 -22.08 22.44 24.84
CA ALA A 209 -21.95 22.67 26.28
C ALA A 209 -20.73 23.54 26.63
N ILE A 210 -19.58 23.31 26.00
CA ILE A 210 -18.37 24.15 26.22
C ILE A 210 -18.62 25.58 25.73
N LYS A 211 -19.27 25.76 24.56
CA LYS A 211 -19.63 27.10 24.07
C LYS A 211 -20.57 27.83 25.02
N ALA A 212 -21.53 27.13 25.62
CA ALA A 212 -22.43 27.72 26.61
C ALA A 212 -21.70 28.07 27.93
N ALA A 213 -20.75 27.24 28.36
CA ALA A 213 -19.94 27.49 29.55
C ALA A 213 -19.03 28.71 29.39
N ILE A 214 -18.42 28.91 28.21
CA ILE A 214 -17.61 30.10 27.91
C ILE A 214 -18.47 31.37 28.03
N VAL A 215 -19.69 31.37 27.47
CA VAL A 215 -20.59 32.53 27.51
C VAL A 215 -21.01 32.89 28.93
N ASN A 216 -21.09 31.91 29.83
CA ASN A 216 -21.51 32.12 31.21
C ASN A 216 -20.37 32.36 32.21
N SER A 217 -19.11 32.17 31.79
CA SER A 217 -17.95 32.34 32.68
C SER A 217 -17.66 33.82 32.99
N GLN A 218 -17.36 34.11 34.25
CA GLN A 218 -17.16 35.48 34.75
C GLN A 218 -15.69 35.86 34.90
N THR A 219 -14.76 34.93 34.61
CA THR A 219 -13.32 35.13 34.79
C THR A 219 -12.54 34.80 33.50
N LEU A 220 -11.51 35.61 33.21
CA LEU A 220 -10.72 35.47 31.98
C LEU A 220 -9.90 34.17 31.92
N GLU A 221 -9.47 33.67 33.09
CA GLU A 221 -8.68 32.44 33.20
C GLU A 221 -9.51 31.20 32.85
N GLU A 222 -10.80 31.20 33.21
CA GLU A 222 -11.72 30.10 32.93
C GLU A 222 -12.10 30.05 31.44
N VAL A 223 -12.26 31.20 30.78
CA VAL A 223 -12.41 31.31 29.32
C VAL A 223 -11.18 30.73 28.61
N ALA A 224 -9.98 31.11 29.02
CA ALA A 224 -8.74 30.65 28.38
C ALA A 224 -8.56 29.13 28.49
N ARG A 225 -8.90 28.55 29.65
CA ARG A 225 -8.86 27.09 29.86
C ARG A 225 -9.88 26.36 28.98
N LEU A 226 -11.10 26.88 28.86
CA LEU A 226 -12.16 26.28 28.03
C LEU A 226 -11.87 26.41 26.52
N GLU A 227 -11.28 27.52 26.08
CA GLU A 227 -10.80 27.68 24.70
C GLU A 227 -9.66 26.70 24.38
N GLN A 228 -8.72 26.51 25.31
CA GLN A 228 -7.64 25.55 25.15
C GLN A 228 -8.16 24.10 25.11
N ALA A 229 -9.19 23.78 25.89
CA ALA A 229 -9.87 22.48 25.83
C ALA A 229 -10.56 22.23 24.47
N LEU A 230 -11.21 23.26 23.91
CA LEU A 230 -11.82 23.17 22.59
C LEU A 230 -10.79 22.98 21.47
N LYS A 231 -9.63 23.63 21.60
CA LYS A 231 -8.52 23.54 20.63
C LYS A 231 -7.75 22.22 20.74
N SER A 232 -7.63 21.66 21.94
CA SER A 232 -6.95 20.38 22.20
C SER A 232 -7.86 19.16 22.03
N GLY A 233 -9.19 19.36 21.93
CA GLY A 233 -10.16 18.28 21.74
C GLY A 233 -10.35 17.38 22.96
N GLN A 234 -9.80 17.76 24.12
CA GLN A 234 -9.97 17.06 25.40
C GLN A 234 -10.96 17.84 26.27
N LEU A 235 -12.02 17.17 26.73
CA LEU A 235 -12.96 17.76 27.69
C LEU A 235 -12.31 17.90 29.07
N PRO A 236 -12.45 19.05 29.75
CA PRO A 236 -12.06 19.20 31.15
C PRO A 236 -12.90 18.25 32.02
N ALA A 237 -12.26 17.55 32.96
CA ALA A 237 -12.90 16.58 33.85
C ALA A 237 -14.08 17.15 34.66
N ASP A 238 -14.12 18.47 34.84
CA ASP A 238 -15.11 19.20 35.63
C ASP A 238 -16.47 19.35 34.91
N LEU A 239 -16.56 19.02 33.62
CA LEU A 239 -17.79 19.07 32.78
C LEU A 239 -18.33 17.68 32.44
N ASN A 240 -17.90 16.63 33.16
CA ASN A 240 -18.40 15.29 32.93
C ASN A 240 -19.89 15.22 33.32
N ILE A 241 -20.77 15.35 32.33
CA ILE A 241 -22.20 15.07 32.47
C ILE A 241 -22.30 13.55 32.56
N SER A 242 -22.15 13.01 33.77
CA SER A 242 -22.60 11.66 34.08
C SER A 242 -24.12 11.65 34.06
N ASP A 243 -24.71 10.88 33.15
CA ASP A 243 -26.13 10.54 33.18
C ASP A 243 -26.51 9.98 34.56
N GLY A 244 -27.32 10.72 35.33
CA GLY A 244 -27.89 10.20 36.57
C GLY A 244 -28.13 11.23 37.68
N ASP A 245 -29.27 11.90 37.59
CA ASP A 245 -30.20 12.32 38.66
C ASP A 245 -29.71 13.10 39.93
N SER A 246 -30.56 14.08 40.28
CA SER A 246 -30.70 14.83 41.54
C SER A 246 -29.85 16.09 41.81
N ALA A 247 -30.59 17.12 42.24
CA ALA A 247 -30.24 18.52 42.45
C ALA A 247 -29.51 18.80 43.81
N PRO A 248 -29.13 20.06 44.12
CA PRO A 248 -27.88 20.39 44.80
C PRO A 248 -27.96 20.49 46.33
N LYS A 249 -26.81 20.38 47.02
CA LYS A 249 -26.60 20.98 48.33
C LYS A 249 -25.25 21.69 48.46
N SER A 250 -25.39 22.93 48.91
CA SER A 250 -24.43 23.95 49.33
C SER A 250 -23.78 23.67 50.69
N GLY A 251 -22.54 24.16 50.86
CA GLY A 251 -21.90 24.56 52.14
C GLY A 251 -21.58 23.41 53.12
N SER A 252 -20.58 23.48 54.00
CA SER A 252 -19.61 24.51 54.35
C SER A 252 -18.54 23.86 55.27
N ASP A 253 -17.43 24.59 55.46
CA ASP A 253 -16.64 24.69 56.69
C ASP A 253 -15.57 23.65 57.11
N GLN A 254 -14.34 24.21 57.19
CA GLN A 254 -13.41 24.24 58.34
C GLN A 254 -12.51 23.01 58.57
N GLN A 255 -11.18 23.18 58.37
CA GLN A 255 -10.15 23.56 59.39
C GLN A 255 -9.89 22.42 60.37
N ASP A 256 -8.70 22.07 60.82
CA ASP A 256 -7.30 22.54 60.81
C ASP A 256 -6.53 21.26 61.26
N THR A 257 -5.22 21.03 61.21
CA THR A 257 -4.12 21.77 61.85
C THR A 257 -2.85 20.90 61.73
N MET A 258 -1.70 21.52 61.40
CA MET A 258 -0.40 21.48 62.13
C MET A 258 0.32 20.11 62.40
N VAL A 259 1.65 19.94 62.34
CA VAL A 259 2.79 20.86 62.58
C VAL A 259 4.17 20.18 62.34
N MET A 260 5.17 21.00 62.00
CA MET A 260 6.65 20.96 62.23
C MET A 260 7.53 19.81 61.70
N ASP A 261 8.20 20.07 60.57
CA ASP A 261 9.57 20.64 60.40
C ASP A 261 10.78 20.28 61.30
N GLU A 262 11.94 20.25 60.61
CA GLU A 262 13.36 20.29 61.03
C GLU A 262 14.04 19.00 61.56
N LYS A 263 15.31 18.64 61.27
CA LYS A 263 16.42 19.13 60.41
C LYS A 263 17.62 18.14 60.49
N GLU A 264 18.48 18.16 59.46
CA GLU A 264 19.98 18.02 59.44
C GLU A 264 20.68 16.82 60.12
N ALA A 265 21.87 16.33 59.74
CA ALA A 265 22.83 16.50 58.64
C ALA A 265 23.91 15.37 58.77
N ASP A 266 24.59 15.09 57.65
CA ASP A 266 25.94 14.51 57.43
C ASP A 266 26.70 13.71 58.52
N ASN A 267 27.17 12.50 58.15
CA ASN A 267 28.60 12.15 58.16
C ASN A 267 28.88 10.74 57.57
N GLU A 268 29.84 10.69 56.64
CA GLU A 268 30.63 9.50 56.24
C GLU A 268 31.78 9.25 57.26
N PRO A 269 32.75 8.30 57.09
CA PRO A 269 32.78 7.00 56.39
C PRO A 269 33.45 5.87 57.24
N LYS A 270 33.54 4.63 56.72
CA LYS A 270 34.74 3.74 56.73
C LYS A 270 34.51 2.31 56.21
N ASP A 271 35.37 1.94 55.25
CA ASP A 271 36.04 0.67 54.96
C ASP A 271 35.54 -0.65 55.59
N ASN A 272 35.31 -1.68 54.76
CA ASN A 272 36.16 -2.88 54.78
C ASN A 272 36.04 -3.80 53.54
N VAL A 273 37.13 -4.54 53.33
CA VAL A 273 37.60 -5.32 52.17
C VAL A 273 37.00 -6.73 52.04
N SER A 274 36.84 -7.26 50.82
CA SER A 274 37.24 -8.63 50.36
C SER A 274 36.71 -8.90 48.93
N GLU A 275 37.62 -9.07 47.95
CA GLU A 275 37.96 -10.35 47.25
C GLU A 275 36.89 -10.85 46.26
N GLN A 276 37.15 -11.47 45.10
CA GLN A 276 38.21 -11.59 44.10
C GLN A 276 37.64 -12.55 43.02
N LYS A 277 38.12 -12.47 41.77
CA LYS A 277 37.96 -13.41 40.60
C LYS A 277 36.67 -13.22 39.75
N GLY A 278 36.71 -13.01 38.43
CA GLY A 278 37.41 -13.74 37.35
C GLY A 278 36.47 -14.88 36.89
N ASP A 279 36.07 -15.11 35.63
CA ASP A 279 36.62 -14.88 34.30
C ASP A 279 35.47 -14.91 33.24
N GLU A 280 35.65 -14.17 32.14
CA GLU A 280 35.14 -14.46 30.77
C GLU A 280 36.29 -15.12 29.97
N PRO A 281 36.17 -15.55 28.70
CA PRO A 281 35.03 -16.00 27.88
C PRO A 281 35.38 -17.32 27.12
N ALA A 282 34.51 -17.82 26.23
CA ALA A 282 34.95 -18.67 25.11
C ALA A 282 33.97 -18.62 23.93
N GLU A 283 34.43 -17.97 22.86
CA GLU A 283 34.06 -18.21 21.46
C GLU A 283 34.46 -19.64 21.05
N MET A 284 33.73 -20.24 20.12
CA MET A 284 34.24 -21.38 19.35
C MET A 284 33.65 -21.33 17.94
N ASP A 285 34.57 -21.11 16.99
CA ASP A 285 34.44 -21.13 15.55
C ASP A 285 34.50 -22.56 14.98
N GLU A 286 34.07 -22.66 13.70
CA GLU A 286 34.36 -23.68 12.66
C GLU A 286 33.76 -25.10 12.84
N GLU A 287 33.28 -25.81 11.82
CA GLU A 287 33.61 -25.87 10.37
C GLU A 287 32.41 -25.73 9.41
#